data_AF-A0A379AG84-F1
#
_entry.id   AF-A0A379AG84-F1
#
_cell.length_a   1.000
_cell.length_b   1.000
_cell.length_c   1.000
_cell.angle_alpha   90.00
_cell.angle_beta   90.00
_cell.angle_gamma   90.00
#
_symmetry.space_group_name_H-M   'P 1'
#
loop_
_entity.id
_entity.type
_entity.pdbx_description
1 polymer ?
#
loop_
_entity_poly.entity_id
_entity_poly.type
_entity_poly.pdbx_seq_one_letter_code
_entity_poly.pdbx_strand_id
1 'polypeptide(L)'
;MHPAALAEPLSAALSSADASELFQQVLAIYSVRDLTARLQQAGFSCWTPALLNRIRQGKTALPPLCEAELSLLQGLLPPRPAHYDNPEFRFIDLFAGIGGIRKGFEAIGGKCVFTSEWNKEAVRTYKANHYSDPLEHHFNTDIRQVTPAGRSD
;
A
#
# COMPACT_ATOMS: atom_id res chain seq x y z
N MET A 1 34.33 -7.48 20.73
CA MET A 1 33.56 -6.26 21.06
C MET A 1 32.86 -5.81 19.79
N HIS A 2 31.58 -6.15 19.64
CA HIS A 2 30.78 -5.70 18.50
C HIS A 2 30.34 -4.26 18.75
N PRO A 3 30.52 -3.33 17.81
CA PRO A 3 29.95 -1.99 17.94
C PRO A 3 28.42 -2.11 17.82
N ALA A 4 27.73 -1.51 18.79
CA ALA A 4 26.29 -1.42 18.83
C ALA A 4 25.78 -0.71 17.56
N ALA A 5 24.88 -1.36 16.82
CA ALA A 5 24.07 -0.70 15.82
C ALA A 5 23.19 0.32 16.55
N LEU A 6 23.51 1.60 16.40
CA LEU A 6 22.66 2.71 16.79
C LEU A 6 21.38 2.58 15.95
N ALA A 7 20.29 2.16 16.59
CA ALA A 7 18.97 2.29 16.01
C ALA A 7 18.70 3.80 15.85
N GLU A 8 18.74 4.27 14.61
CA GLU A 8 18.31 5.62 14.24
C GLU A 8 16.88 5.89 14.77
N PRO A 9 16.60 7.07 15.31
CA PRO A 9 15.32 7.36 15.94
C PRO A 9 14.19 7.37 14.90
N LEU A 10 13.16 6.57 15.17
CA LEU A 10 11.89 6.55 14.45
C LEU A 10 11.08 7.83 14.77
N SER A 11 11.55 9.01 14.35
CA SER A 11 10.80 10.27 14.51
C SER A 11 11.27 11.36 13.54
N ALA A 12 11.22 11.06 12.24
CA ALA A 12 11.05 12.14 11.28
C ALA A 12 9.54 12.41 11.19
N ALA A 13 9.09 13.63 11.50
CA ALA A 13 7.72 14.03 11.26
C ALA A 13 7.41 13.78 9.77
N LEU A 14 6.43 12.93 9.49
CA LEU A 14 5.99 12.64 8.11
C LEU A 14 5.68 13.96 7.40
N SER A 15 6.16 14.12 6.17
CA SER A 15 5.79 15.29 5.39
C SER A 15 4.30 15.25 5.06
N SER A 16 3.72 16.41 4.71
CA SER A 16 2.32 16.46 4.25
C SER A 16 2.09 15.62 3.00
N ALA A 17 3.11 15.46 2.14
CA ALA A 17 3.07 14.59 0.97
C ALA A 17 2.99 13.11 1.38
N ASP A 18 3.83 12.68 2.32
CA ASP A 18 3.86 11.28 2.80
C ASP A 18 2.54 10.91 3.50
N ALA A 19 1.99 11.82 4.31
CA ALA A 19 0.70 11.62 4.96
C ALA A 19 -0.44 11.51 3.94
N SER A 20 -0.41 12.32 2.88
CA SER A 20 -1.39 12.25 1.80
C SER A 20 -1.28 10.92 1.05
N GLU A 21 -0.06 10.47 0.74
CA GLU A 21 0.16 9.19 0.04
C GLU A 21 -0.30 7.99 0.88
N LEU A 22 0.09 7.94 2.15
CA LEU A 22 -0.40 6.94 3.11
C LEU A 22 -1.93 6.87 3.11
N PHE A 23 -2.59 8.03 3.17
CA PHE A 23 -4.04 8.10 3.21
C PHE A 23 -4.69 7.60 1.91
N GLN A 24 -4.10 7.92 0.75
CA GLN A 24 -4.57 7.42 -0.54
C GLN A 24 -4.39 5.90 -0.67
N GLN A 25 -3.30 5.34 -0.15
CA GLN A 25 -3.08 3.89 -0.11
C GLN A 25 -4.17 3.20 0.74
N VAL A 26 -4.48 3.74 1.92
CA VAL A 26 -5.57 3.22 2.76
C VAL A 26 -6.92 3.32 2.03
N LEU A 27 -7.22 4.43 1.36
CA LEU A 27 -8.47 4.59 0.58
C LEU A 27 -8.56 3.67 -0.65
N ALA A 28 -7.42 3.20 -1.17
CA ALA A 28 -7.39 2.20 -2.23
C ALA A 28 -7.76 0.78 -1.74
N ILE A 29 -7.66 0.53 -0.43
CA ILE A 29 -7.90 -0.77 0.20
C ILE A 29 -9.22 -0.79 1.00
N TYR A 30 -9.61 0.31 1.62
CA TYR A 30 -10.77 0.36 2.51
C TYR A 30 -11.86 1.25 1.94
N SER A 31 -13.11 0.80 2.05
CA SER A 31 -14.23 1.65 1.69
C SER A 31 -14.30 2.83 2.66
N VAL A 32 -14.85 3.97 2.21
CA VAL A 32 -15.07 5.14 3.06
C VAL A 32 -15.87 4.78 4.31
N ARG A 33 -16.84 3.87 4.19
CA ARG A 33 -17.62 3.37 5.32
C ARG A 33 -16.75 2.63 6.33
N ASP A 34 -15.94 1.68 5.87
CA ASP A 34 -15.08 0.86 6.75
C ASP A 34 -14.02 1.71 7.44
N LEU A 35 -13.38 2.63 6.69
CA LEU A 35 -12.36 3.53 7.24
C LEU A 35 -12.95 4.48 8.28
N THR A 36 -14.13 5.07 8.00
CA THR A 36 -14.84 5.90 8.99
C THR A 36 -15.10 5.11 10.27
N ALA A 37 -15.65 3.90 10.15
CA ALA A 37 -15.98 3.08 11.32
C ALA A 37 -14.75 2.79 12.18
N ARG A 38 -13.61 2.47 11.55
CA ARG A 38 -12.34 2.22 12.26
C ARG A 38 -11.80 3.46 12.96
N LEU A 39 -11.80 4.61 12.29
CA LEU A 39 -11.36 5.90 12.88
C LEU A 39 -12.24 6.29 14.08
N GLN A 40 -13.56 6.15 13.94
CA GLN A 40 -14.49 6.47 15.01
C GLN A 40 -14.40 5.49 16.19
N GLN A 41 -14.21 4.19 15.93
CA GLN A 41 -13.97 3.19 16.98
C GLN A 41 -12.68 3.48 17.77
N ALA A 42 -11.68 4.09 17.13
CA ALA A 42 -10.46 4.56 17.78
C ALA A 42 -10.61 5.92 18.51
N GLY A 43 -11.81 6.52 18.51
CA GLY A 43 -12.09 7.78 19.18
C GLY A 43 -11.97 9.04 18.31
N PHE A 44 -11.62 8.92 17.03
CA PHE A 44 -11.44 10.05 16.11
C PHE A 44 -12.77 10.44 15.43
N SER A 45 -13.68 11.04 16.21
CA SER A 45 -15.04 11.38 15.77
C SER A 45 -15.13 12.50 14.71
N CYS A 46 -14.06 13.27 14.51
CA CYS A 46 -13.96 14.30 13.47
C CYS A 46 -14.00 13.71 12.05
N TRP A 47 -13.63 12.43 11.88
CA TRP A 47 -13.70 11.75 10.60
C TRP A 47 -15.11 11.31 10.29
N THR A 48 -15.64 11.85 9.21
CA THR A 48 -16.98 11.55 8.71
C THR A 48 -16.92 10.99 7.29
N PRO A 49 -17.93 10.23 6.84
CA PRO A 49 -17.97 9.75 5.46
C PRO A 49 -17.96 10.91 4.46
N ALA A 50 -18.56 12.05 4.80
CA ALA A 50 -18.57 13.24 3.96
C ALA A 50 -17.16 13.82 3.78
N LEU A 51 -16.40 13.98 4.87
CA LEU A 51 -15.01 14.46 4.82
C LEU A 51 -14.13 13.50 4.00
N LEU A 52 -14.18 12.20 4.31
CA LEU A 52 -13.41 11.18 3.58
C LEU A 52 -13.73 11.17 2.08
N ASN A 53 -15.02 11.29 1.72
CA ASN A 53 -15.41 11.35 0.31
C ASN A 53 -14.89 12.61 -0.39
N ARG A 54 -14.87 13.77 0.28
CA ARG A 54 -14.32 15.00 -0.28
C ARG A 54 -12.82 14.89 -0.51
N ILE A 55 -12.09 14.31 0.44
CA ILE A 55 -10.64 14.05 0.31
C ILE A 55 -10.38 13.07 -0.84
N ARG A 56 -11.11 11.95 -0.89
CA ARG A 56 -11.00 10.96 -1.98
C ARG A 56 -11.26 11.55 -3.37
N GLN A 57 -12.13 12.56 -3.47
CA GLN A 57 -12.45 13.25 -4.72
C GLN A 57 -11.51 14.43 -5.01
N GLY A 58 -10.49 14.67 -4.17
CA GLY A 58 -9.59 15.82 -4.32
C GLY A 58 -10.26 17.19 -4.06
N LYS A 59 -11.49 17.20 -3.52
CA LYS A 59 -12.25 18.44 -3.24
C LYS A 59 -11.81 19.13 -1.95
N THR A 60 -10.98 18.49 -1.15
CA THR A 60 -10.50 18.98 0.15
C THR A 60 -9.15 18.32 0.39
N ALA A 61 -8.15 19.10 0.83
CA ALA A 61 -6.85 18.58 1.21
C ALA A 61 -6.97 17.71 2.47
N LEU A 62 -6.04 16.77 2.65
CA LEU A 62 -5.94 16.01 3.88
C LEU A 62 -5.62 16.97 5.04
N PRO A 63 -6.44 17.04 6.10
CA PRO A 63 -6.08 17.79 7.31
C PRO A 63 -4.86 17.15 7.99
N PRO A 64 -4.09 17.91 8.78
CA PRO A 64 -2.98 17.36 9.56
C PRO A 64 -3.45 16.18 10.41
N LEU A 65 -2.70 15.08 10.38
CA LEU A 65 -2.95 13.89 11.17
C LEU A 65 -2.16 13.97 12.47
N CYS A 66 -2.81 13.68 13.60
CA CYS A 66 -2.09 13.47 14.85
C CYS A 66 -1.34 12.12 14.83
N GLU A 67 -0.40 11.94 15.75
CA GLU A 67 0.44 10.73 15.82
C GLU A 67 -0.39 9.43 15.95
N ALA A 68 -1.47 9.48 16.74
CA ALA A 68 -2.33 8.32 16.93
C ALA A 68 -3.15 7.97 15.67
N GLU A 69 -3.57 8.97 14.89
CA GLU A 69 -4.23 8.76 13.59
C GLU A 69 -3.26 8.17 12.57
N LEU A 70 -2.03 8.69 12.52
CA LEU A 70 -0.96 8.17 11.68
C LEU A 70 -0.65 6.70 12.00
N SER A 71 -0.46 6.38 13.28
CA SER A 71 -0.19 5.01 13.72
C SER A 71 -1.34 4.05 13.36
N LEU A 72 -2.60 4.48 13.54
CA LEU A 72 -3.76 3.68 13.13
C LEU A 72 -3.73 3.41 11.62
N LEU A 73 -3.54 4.44 10.79
CA LEU A 73 -3.54 4.32 9.33
C LEU A 73 -2.39 3.45 8.81
N GLN A 74 -1.19 3.59 9.39
CA GLN A 74 -0.05 2.73 9.09
C GLN A 74 -0.35 1.26 9.43
N GLY A 75 -1.01 1.01 10.56
CA GLY A 75 -1.43 -0.33 10.97
C GLY A 75 -2.50 -0.98 10.07
N LEU A 76 -3.13 -0.21 9.18
CA LEU A 76 -4.06 -0.75 8.17
C LEU A 76 -3.35 -1.20 6.88
N LEU A 77 -2.06 -0.91 6.73
CA LEU A 77 -1.28 -1.32 5.57
C LEU A 77 -0.36 -2.49 5.91
N PRO A 78 -0.03 -3.37 4.94
CA PRO A 78 0.94 -4.42 5.16
C PRO A 78 2.32 -3.83 5.48
N PRO A 79 3.08 -4.42 6.42
CA PRO A 79 4.40 -3.94 6.77
C PRO A 79 5.39 -4.16 5.63
N ARG A 80 6.38 -3.27 5.50
CA ARG A 80 7.51 -3.44 4.59
C ARG A 80 8.29 -4.72 4.97
N PRO A 81 8.52 -5.67 4.04
CA PRO A 81 9.32 -6.87 4.31
C PRO A 81 10.77 -6.52 4.64
N ALA A 82 11.42 -7.29 5.52
CA ALA A 82 12.81 -7.04 5.93
C ALA A 82 13.82 -7.11 4.77
N HIS A 83 13.54 -7.94 3.76
CA HIS A 83 14.39 -8.09 2.57
C HIS A 83 14.12 -7.06 1.47
N TYR A 84 13.23 -6.09 1.68
CA TYR A 84 12.76 -5.21 0.59
C TYR A 84 13.86 -4.32 0.00
N ASP A 85 14.79 -3.83 0.83
CA ASP A 85 15.92 -2.98 0.41
C ASP A 85 17.10 -3.79 -0.11
N ASN A 86 17.19 -5.07 0.25
CA ASN A 86 18.23 -5.99 -0.22
C ASN A 86 17.62 -7.36 -0.58
N PRO A 87 16.88 -7.45 -1.70
CA PRO A 87 16.24 -8.68 -2.11
C PRO A 87 17.22 -9.63 -2.79
N GLU A 88 17.02 -10.93 -2.62
CA GLU A 88 17.81 -11.98 -3.28
C GLU A 88 17.57 -11.97 -4.80
N PHE A 89 16.35 -11.67 -5.21
CA PHE A 89 15.97 -11.53 -6.62
C PHE A 89 14.71 -10.67 -6.78
N ARG A 90 14.46 -10.25 -8.03
CA ARG A 90 13.25 -9.52 -8.42
C ARG A 90 12.32 -10.44 -9.20
N PHE A 91 11.01 -10.30 -9.03
CA PHE A 91 10.02 -11.05 -9.79
C PHE A 91 8.79 -10.21 -10.14
N ILE A 92 7.99 -10.71 -11.07
CA ILE A 92 6.68 -10.14 -11.45
C ILE A 92 5.57 -11.14 -11.14
N ASP A 93 4.36 -10.64 -10.91
CA ASP A 93 3.20 -11.43 -10.48
C ASP A 93 2.03 -11.22 -11.46
N LEU A 94 1.87 -12.12 -12.43
CA LEU A 94 0.85 -12.02 -13.48
C LEU A 94 -0.37 -12.86 -13.13
N PHE A 95 -1.57 -12.32 -13.37
CA PHE A 95 -2.84 -12.93 -12.98
C PHE A 95 -2.85 -13.26 -11.47
N ALA A 96 -2.39 -12.30 -10.69
CA ALA A 96 -1.94 -12.49 -9.32
C ALA A 96 -3.06 -12.93 -8.35
N GLY A 97 -4.33 -12.67 -8.69
CA GLY A 97 -5.46 -12.81 -7.79
C GLY A 97 -5.19 -12.04 -6.50
N ILE A 98 -5.18 -12.76 -5.37
CA ILE A 98 -4.89 -12.19 -4.04
C ILE A 98 -3.44 -12.42 -3.57
N GLY A 99 -2.55 -12.90 -4.45
CA GLY A 99 -1.11 -13.00 -4.20
C GLY A 99 -0.65 -14.30 -3.52
N GLY A 100 -1.29 -15.43 -3.85
CA GLY A 100 -0.88 -16.74 -3.33
C GLY A 100 0.54 -17.14 -3.77
N ILE A 101 0.88 -16.92 -5.04
CA ILE A 101 2.20 -17.23 -5.61
C ILE A 101 3.27 -16.29 -5.07
N ARG A 102 2.97 -14.97 -5.04
CA ARG A 102 3.84 -13.95 -4.44
C ARG A 102 4.34 -14.32 -3.05
N LYS A 103 3.45 -14.84 -2.19
CA LYS A 103 3.81 -15.25 -0.83
C LYS A 103 4.97 -16.27 -0.81
N GLY A 104 5.00 -17.20 -1.77
CA GLY A 104 6.09 -18.18 -1.88
C GLY A 104 7.42 -17.54 -2.26
N PHE A 105 7.43 -16.65 -3.26
CA PHE A 105 8.65 -15.95 -3.68
C PHE A 105 9.15 -14.94 -2.66
N GLU A 106 8.27 -14.22 -1.97
CA GLU A 106 8.68 -13.31 -0.88
C GLU A 106 9.27 -14.06 0.30
N ALA A 107 8.77 -15.26 0.61
CA ALA A 107 9.32 -16.09 1.69
C ALA A 107 10.77 -16.53 1.47
N ILE A 108 11.26 -16.50 0.22
CA ILE A 108 12.64 -16.82 -0.15
C ILE A 108 13.44 -15.57 -0.56
N GLY A 109 13.00 -14.37 -0.15
CA GLY A 109 13.74 -13.12 -0.35
C GLY A 109 13.45 -12.39 -1.66
N GLY A 110 12.41 -12.77 -2.40
CA GLY A 110 12.01 -12.11 -3.63
C GLY A 110 11.34 -10.75 -3.39
N LYS A 111 11.67 -9.75 -4.24
CA LYS A 111 10.94 -8.48 -4.34
C LYS A 111 10.02 -8.48 -5.56
N CYS A 112 8.72 -8.36 -5.33
CA CYS A 112 7.76 -8.14 -6.40
C CYS A 112 7.93 -6.71 -6.93
N VAL A 113 8.11 -6.54 -8.24
CA VAL A 113 8.30 -5.22 -8.87
C VAL A 113 7.21 -4.88 -9.89
N PHE A 114 6.31 -5.83 -10.18
CA PHE A 114 5.17 -5.63 -11.06
C PHE A 114 4.06 -6.64 -10.73
N THR A 115 2.82 -6.19 -10.72
CA THR A 115 1.63 -7.05 -10.54
C THR A 115 0.59 -6.75 -11.60
N SER A 116 0.07 -7.79 -12.26
CA SER A 116 -1.07 -7.69 -13.17
C SER A 116 -2.26 -8.47 -12.61
N GLU A 117 -3.37 -7.78 -12.33
CA GLU A 117 -4.63 -8.40 -11.92
C GLU A 117 -5.82 -7.53 -12.35
N TRP A 118 -6.79 -8.16 -13.02
CA TRP A 118 -7.92 -7.47 -13.63
C TRP A 118 -9.10 -7.28 -12.66
N ASN A 119 -9.26 -8.20 -11.70
CA ASN A 119 -10.34 -8.15 -10.73
C ASN A 119 -10.03 -7.14 -9.63
N LYS A 120 -10.82 -6.06 -9.58
CA LYS A 120 -10.64 -4.96 -8.62
C LYS A 120 -10.74 -5.40 -7.15
N GLU A 121 -11.62 -6.36 -6.84
CA GLU A 121 -11.75 -6.87 -5.47
C GLU A 121 -10.55 -7.74 -5.10
N ALA A 122 -10.00 -8.51 -6.04
CA ALA A 122 -8.76 -9.25 -5.83
C ALA A 122 -7.57 -8.30 -5.60
N VAL A 123 -7.43 -7.25 -6.42
CA VAL A 123 -6.40 -6.19 -6.22
C VAL A 123 -6.55 -5.53 -4.85
N ARG A 124 -7.77 -5.25 -4.41
CA ARG A 124 -8.04 -4.68 -3.09
C ARG A 124 -7.52 -5.59 -1.98
N THR A 125 -7.83 -6.89 -2.02
CA THR A 125 -7.31 -7.88 -1.07
C THR A 125 -5.80 -8.03 -1.18
N TYR A 126 -5.25 -8.00 -2.40
CA TYR A 126 -3.81 -8.07 -2.65
C TYR A 126 -3.07 -6.93 -1.93
N LYS A 127 -3.49 -5.68 -2.16
CA LYS A 127 -2.89 -4.48 -1.53
C LYS A 127 -3.02 -4.47 -0.01
N ALA A 128 -4.07 -5.09 0.54
CA ALA A 128 -4.24 -5.22 1.99
C ALA A 128 -3.22 -6.16 2.65
N ASN A 129 -2.63 -7.08 1.89
CA ASN A 129 -1.78 -8.15 2.43
C ASN A 129 -0.33 -8.08 1.97
N HIS A 130 -0.04 -7.38 0.88
CA HIS A 130 1.29 -7.36 0.27
C HIS A 130 1.80 -5.93 0.07
N TYR A 131 2.89 -5.60 0.76
CA TYR A 131 3.52 -4.28 0.69
C TYR A 131 3.98 -3.95 -0.73
N SER A 132 3.59 -2.79 -1.23
CA SER A 132 3.93 -2.38 -2.60
C SER A 132 4.27 -0.89 -2.61
N ASP A 133 5.56 -0.59 -2.77
CA ASP A 133 6.08 0.78 -2.87
C ASP A 133 5.75 1.35 -4.27
N PRO A 134 4.97 2.43 -4.40
CA PRO A 134 4.61 2.99 -5.70
C PRO A 134 5.79 3.47 -6.56
N LEU A 135 6.95 3.73 -5.94
CA LEU A 135 8.17 4.12 -6.65
C LEU A 135 8.91 2.93 -7.27
N GLU A 136 8.72 1.73 -6.71
CA GLU A 136 9.46 0.52 -7.12
C GLU A 136 8.57 -0.62 -7.64
N HIS A 137 7.25 -0.51 -7.48
CA HIS A 137 6.25 -1.48 -7.87
C HIS A 137 5.12 -0.84 -8.69
N HIS A 138 4.71 -1.53 -9.75
CA HIS A 138 3.62 -1.08 -10.61
C HIS A 138 2.49 -2.11 -10.69
N PHE A 139 1.26 -1.61 -10.65
CA PHE A 139 0.06 -2.41 -10.91
C PHE A 139 -0.42 -2.19 -12.35
N ASN A 140 -0.86 -3.27 -12.99
CA ASN A 140 -1.59 -3.27 -14.24
C ASN A 140 -2.92 -4.03 -14.08
N THR A 141 -3.96 -3.57 -14.76
CA THR A 141 -5.28 -4.24 -14.76
C THR A 141 -5.52 -5.08 -16.00
N ASP A 142 -4.97 -4.68 -17.14
CA ASP A 142 -5.16 -5.35 -18.42
C ASP A 142 -3.80 -5.59 -19.08
N ILE A 143 -3.36 -6.84 -19.06
CA ILE A 143 -2.02 -7.22 -19.53
C ILE A 143 -1.84 -6.95 -21.03
N ARG A 144 -2.94 -6.85 -21.79
CA ARG A 144 -2.93 -6.51 -23.22
C ARG A 144 -2.46 -5.09 -23.49
N GLN A 145 -2.45 -4.23 -22.47
CA GLN A 145 -1.90 -2.87 -22.57
C GLN A 145 -0.37 -2.87 -22.44
N VAL A 146 0.22 -3.96 -21.95
CA VAL A 146 1.66 -4.14 -21.79
C VAL A 146 2.24 -4.99 -22.92
N THR A 147 1.50 -6.01 -23.36
CA THR A 147 1.95 -6.88 -24.46
C THR A 147 1.60 -6.28 -25.83
N PRO A 148 2.51 -6.35 -26.82
CA PRO A 148 2.16 -6.02 -28.20
C PRO A 148 1.02 -6.92 -28.67
N ALA A 149 -0.06 -6.33 -29.21
CA ALA A 149 -1.15 -7.10 -29.78
C ALA A 149 -0.65 -7.83 -31.03
N GLY A 150 -0.60 -9.17 -30.97
CA GLY A 150 -0.35 -10.05 -32.12
C GLY A 150 0.96 -9.74 -32.85
N ARG A 151 2.04 -10.43 -32.49
CA ARG A 151 3.09 -10.66 -33.48
C ARG A 151 2.49 -11.56 -34.55
N SER A 152 2.31 -11.01 -35.74
CA SER A 152 2.17 -11.80 -36.96
C SER A 152 3.52 -12.47 -37.17
N ASP A 153 3.71 -13.64 -36.60
CA ASP A 153 4.80 -14.55 -36.99
C ASP A 153 4.50 -15.10 -38.40
#